data_AF-A0A3B0VXA0-F1
#
_entry.id   AF-A0A3B0VXA0-F1
#
_cell.length_a   1.000
_cell.length_b   1.000
_cell.length_c   1.000
_cell.angle_alpha   90.00
_cell.angle_beta   90.00
_cell.angle_gamma   90.00
#
_symmetry.space_group_name_H-M   'P 1'
#
loop_
_entity.id
_entity.type
_entity.pdbx_description
1 polymer ?
#
loop_
_entity_poly.entity_id
_entity_poly.type
_entity_poly.pdbx_seq_one_letter_code
_entity_poly.pdbx_strand_id
1 'polypeptide(L)'
;MADKSVDQSKKNGEDVRYDHKWGFKDTCFSLNPDHTVTVTGSRYAISGTVMHEFLPFVEEMLDIKIDFNNLKTEVKDRHIPAPNLNEAFHEALKEAWSPEKFSVDGRQRLIHSHGQTTADEVYKV
;
A
#
# COMPACT_ATOMS: atom_id res chain seq x y z
N MET A 1 9.56 15.22 -11.06
CA MET A 1 8.15 15.64 -10.91
C MET A 1 7.31 14.68 -11.75
N ALA A 2 6.43 13.89 -11.16
CA ALA A 2 5.55 12.99 -11.93
C ALA A 2 4.56 13.82 -12.74
N ASP A 3 4.38 13.48 -14.02
CA ASP A 3 3.37 14.11 -14.86
C ASP A 3 1.97 13.76 -14.33
N LYS A 4 1.19 14.79 -13.96
CA LYS A 4 -0.16 14.63 -13.42
C LYS A 4 -1.22 14.48 -14.52
N SER A 5 -0.83 14.56 -15.80
CA SER A 5 -1.75 14.42 -16.94
C SER A 5 -2.42 13.04 -17.04
N VAL A 6 -1.79 12.01 -16.47
CA VAL A 6 -2.26 10.61 -16.48
C VAL A 6 -3.17 10.28 -15.29
N ASP A 7 -3.27 11.17 -14.30
CA ASP A 7 -4.05 10.97 -13.10
C ASP A 7 -5.51 11.42 -13.31
N GLN A 8 -6.41 10.46 -13.53
CA GLN A 8 -7.85 10.70 -13.66
C GLN A 8 -8.56 10.64 -12.29
N SER A 9 -7.83 10.62 -11.17
CA SER A 9 -8.33 10.51 -9.78
C SER A 9 -9.47 11.46 -9.45
N LYS A 10 -9.54 12.63 -10.10
CA LYS A 10 -10.62 13.60 -9.88
C LYS A 10 -12.02 13.11 -10.21
N LYS A 11 -12.19 11.93 -10.82
CA LYS A 11 -13.54 11.49 -11.24
C LYS A 11 -14.33 10.70 -10.20
N ASN A 12 -13.82 9.76 -9.39
CA ASN A 12 -14.73 8.88 -8.61
C ASN A 12 -14.18 8.10 -7.38
N GLY A 13 -12.95 8.30 -6.89
CA GLY A 13 -12.37 7.43 -5.83
C GLY A 13 -12.16 8.12 -4.47
N GLU A 14 -12.46 7.45 -3.35
CA GLU A 14 -12.05 7.90 -2.00
C GLU A 14 -10.53 7.76 -1.82
N ASP A 15 -9.82 8.77 -1.34
CA ASP A 15 -8.35 8.75 -1.20
C ASP A 15 -7.83 7.88 -0.03
N VAL A 16 -8.34 6.65 0.05
CA VAL A 16 -7.92 5.64 1.02
C VAL A 16 -6.67 4.93 0.51
N ARG A 17 -5.55 5.18 1.17
CA ARG A 17 -4.26 4.56 0.86
C ARG A 17 -4.05 3.25 1.61
N TYR A 18 -3.21 2.38 1.06
CA TYR A 18 -2.70 1.25 1.82
C TYR A 18 -1.82 1.74 2.97
N ASP A 19 -1.84 0.99 4.07
CA ASP A 19 -1.03 1.31 5.26
C ASP A 19 0.45 0.97 5.03
N HIS A 20 0.72 -0.09 4.26
CA HIS A 20 2.06 -0.65 4.06
C HIS A 20 2.38 -1.12 2.64
N LYS A 21 1.50 -0.82 1.68
CA LYS A 21 1.70 -1.07 0.24
C LYS A 21 1.70 0.25 -0.51
N TRP A 22 2.10 0.20 -1.78
CA TRP A 22 2.06 1.38 -2.63
C TRP A 22 0.63 1.75 -3.04
N GLY A 23 0.31 3.04 -2.99
CA GLY A 23 -0.88 3.60 -3.65
C GLY A 23 -2.20 3.46 -2.89
N PHE A 24 -3.29 3.42 -3.66
CA PHE A 24 -4.68 3.46 -3.18
C PHE A 24 -5.28 2.07 -3.08
N LYS A 25 -6.15 1.84 -2.09
CA LYS A 25 -6.76 0.52 -1.83
C LYS A 25 -7.65 0.00 -2.96
N ASP A 26 -8.12 0.89 -3.82
CA ASP A 26 -8.95 0.57 -4.98
C ASP A 26 -8.14 0.27 -6.25
N THR A 27 -6.81 0.36 -6.19
CA THR A 27 -5.92 0.19 -7.35
C THR A 27 -4.90 -0.90 -7.07
N CYS A 28 -5.05 -2.03 -7.76
CA CYS A 28 -4.09 -3.13 -7.78
C CYS A 28 -4.20 -3.92 -9.09
N PHE A 29 -3.21 -4.75 -9.38
CA PHE A 29 -3.34 -5.79 -10.39
C PHE A 29 -4.20 -6.93 -9.83
N SER A 30 -5.23 -7.33 -10.58
CA SER A 30 -6.10 -8.46 -10.27
C SER A 30 -5.93 -9.54 -11.33
N LEU A 31 -5.86 -10.79 -10.89
CA LEU A 31 -5.86 -11.96 -11.75
C LEU A 31 -7.31 -12.32 -12.13
N ASN A 32 -7.57 -12.49 -13.42
CA ASN A 32 -8.85 -12.95 -13.94
C ASN A 32 -8.90 -14.49 -14.01
N PRO A 33 -10.09 -15.11 -14.12
CA PRO A 33 -10.20 -16.58 -14.19
C PRO A 33 -9.48 -17.23 -15.37
N ASP A 34 -9.25 -16.48 -16.46
CA ASP A 34 -8.53 -16.91 -17.66
C ASP A 34 -7.03 -16.61 -17.59
N HIS A 35 -6.49 -16.31 -16.40
CA HIS A 35 -5.10 -15.92 -16.15
C HIS A 35 -4.65 -14.61 -16.82
N THR A 36 -5.56 -13.78 -17.31
CA THR A 36 -5.22 -12.41 -17.72
C THR A 36 -5.19 -11.48 -16.50
N VAL A 37 -4.57 -10.30 -16.65
CA VAL A 37 -4.46 -9.32 -15.56
C VAL A 37 -5.23 -8.05 -15.89
N THR A 38 -5.92 -7.49 -14.90
CA THR A 38 -6.62 -6.19 -15.01
C THR A 38 -6.19 -5.28 -13.87
N VAL A 39 -6.04 -3.97 -14.13
CA VAL A 39 -5.88 -2.97 -13.06
C VAL A 39 -7.25 -2.58 -12.53
N THR A 40 -7.46 -2.71 -11.22
CA THR A 40 -8.74 -2.38 -10.56
C THR A 40 -8.99 -0.87 -10.47
N GLY A 41 -10.20 -0.50 -10.04
CA GLY A 41 -10.60 0.89 -9.82
C GLY A 41 -10.87 1.66 -11.11
N SER A 42 -10.77 2.99 -11.03
CA SER A 42 -10.97 3.91 -12.16
C SER A 42 -10.07 5.14 -12.12
N ARG A 43 -9.01 5.12 -11.29
CA ARG A 43 -8.12 6.28 -11.09
C ARG A 43 -7.19 6.56 -12.26
N TYR A 44 -6.75 5.50 -12.94
CA TYR A 44 -5.74 5.60 -13.98
C TYR A 44 -6.36 5.25 -15.33
N ALA A 45 -5.80 5.79 -16.41
CA ALA A 45 -6.27 5.49 -17.77
C ALA A 45 -6.22 3.98 -18.10
N ILE A 46 -5.33 3.23 -17.44
CA ILE A 46 -5.18 1.78 -17.61
C ILE A 46 -6.18 0.95 -16.77
N SER A 47 -6.89 1.58 -15.82
CA SER A 47 -7.87 0.89 -14.98
C SER A 47 -8.96 0.25 -15.84
N GLY A 48 -9.32 -1.00 -15.54
CA GLY A 48 -10.30 -1.80 -16.28
C GLY A 48 -9.78 -2.40 -17.59
N THR A 49 -8.55 -2.09 -18.02
CA THR A 49 -7.95 -2.68 -19.22
C THR A 49 -7.47 -4.10 -18.92
N VAL A 50 -7.91 -5.07 -19.74
CA VAL A 50 -7.41 -6.45 -19.69
C VAL A 50 -6.06 -6.52 -20.40
N MET A 51 -5.05 -7.02 -19.71
CA MET A 51 -3.66 -7.12 -20.16
C MET A 51 -3.32 -8.59 -20.45
N HIS A 52 -3.64 -9.04 -21.67
CA HIS A 52 -3.46 -10.44 -22.09
C HIS A 52 -2.01 -10.92 -22.00
N GLU A 53 -1.05 -10.08 -22.41
CA GLU A 53 0.37 -10.45 -22.49
C GLU A 53 1.19 -10.12 -21.22
N PHE A 54 0.56 -9.61 -20.17
CA PHE A 54 1.31 -9.16 -18.98
C PHE A 54 2.04 -10.30 -18.26
N LEU A 55 1.34 -11.40 -17.95
CA LEU A 55 1.98 -12.55 -17.31
C LEU A 55 2.95 -13.29 -18.24
N PRO A 56 2.61 -13.59 -19.52
CA PRO A 56 3.58 -14.15 -20.47
C PRO A 56 4.89 -13.36 -20.51
N PHE A 57 4.79 -12.02 -20.59
CA PHE A 57 5.95 -11.14 -20.56
C PHE A 57 6.76 -11.26 -19.26
N VAL A 58 6.11 -11.27 -18.09
CA VAL A 58 6.80 -11.41 -16.80
C VAL A 58 7.52 -12.76 -16.69
N GLU A 59 6.86 -13.84 -17.10
CA GLU A 59 7.44 -15.18 -17.08
C GLU A 59 8.65 -15.32 -18.01
N GLU A 60 8.56 -14.76 -19.22
CA GLU A 60 9.67 -14.73 -20.18
C GLU A 60 10.84 -13.89 -19.66
N MET A 61 10.57 -12.67 -19.19
CA MET A 61 11.62 -11.74 -18.75
C MET A 61 12.37 -12.21 -17.50
N LEU A 62 11.70 -12.95 -16.62
CA LEU A 62 12.29 -13.46 -15.38
C LEU A 62 12.75 -14.92 -15.50
N ASP A 63 12.47 -15.59 -16.63
CA ASP A 63 12.69 -17.03 -16.85
C ASP A 63 12.08 -17.89 -15.72
N ILE A 64 10.82 -17.62 -15.37
CA ILE A 64 10.07 -18.35 -14.33
C ILE A 64 8.68 -18.78 -14.82
N LYS A 65 8.07 -19.72 -14.11
CA LYS A 65 6.63 -19.97 -14.14
C LYS A 65 6.00 -19.57 -12.81
N ILE A 66 4.93 -18.78 -12.87
CA ILE A 66 4.26 -18.30 -11.65
C ILE A 66 3.35 -19.42 -11.14
N ASP A 67 3.64 -19.91 -9.95
CA ASP A 67 2.77 -20.87 -9.25
C ASP A 67 1.76 -20.15 -8.37
N PHE A 68 0.53 -20.00 -8.87
CA PHE A 68 -0.57 -19.39 -8.14
C PHE A 68 -1.07 -20.23 -6.96
N ASN A 69 -0.60 -21.47 -6.78
CA ASN A 69 -0.90 -22.29 -5.61
C ASN A 69 0.11 -22.07 -4.46
N ASN A 70 1.21 -21.34 -4.73
CA ASN A 70 2.28 -21.09 -3.76
C ASN A 70 2.47 -19.59 -3.51
N LEU A 71 1.40 -18.95 -3.04
CA LEU A 71 1.41 -17.52 -2.73
C LEU A 71 1.88 -17.27 -1.29
N LYS A 72 2.73 -16.25 -1.10
CA LYS A 72 3.08 -15.78 0.24
C LYS A 72 1.84 -15.20 0.92
N THR A 73 1.59 -15.65 2.15
CA THR A 73 0.51 -15.12 2.97
C THR A 73 0.93 -13.80 3.60
N GLU A 74 0.03 -12.81 3.56
CA GLU A 74 0.23 -11.52 4.20
C GLU A 74 0.10 -11.62 5.72
N VAL A 75 1.02 -10.96 6.44
CA VAL A 75 0.94 -10.83 7.90
C VAL A 75 -0.14 -9.80 8.25
N LYS A 76 -1.27 -10.30 8.75
CA LYS A 76 -2.44 -9.48 9.13
C LYS A 76 -2.26 -8.83 10.51
N ASP A 77 -1.76 -9.59 11.48
CA ASP A 77 -1.54 -9.12 12.84
C ASP A 77 -0.07 -8.74 13.01
N ARG A 78 0.17 -7.44 13.14
CA ARG A 78 1.52 -6.85 13.13
C ARG A 78 1.88 -6.51 14.56
N HIS A 79 3.03 -6.99 15.01
CA HIS A 79 3.51 -6.66 16.34
C HIS A 79 3.93 -5.19 16.39
N ILE A 80 3.24 -4.40 17.23
CA ILE A 80 3.55 -3.00 17.43
C ILE A 80 3.92 -2.82 18.92
N PRO A 81 5.18 -2.47 19.24
CA PRO A 81 5.58 -2.29 20.62
C PRO A 81 4.85 -1.10 21.24
N ALA A 82 4.64 -1.13 22.57
CA ALA A 82 4.07 0.01 23.29
C ALA A 82 4.91 1.28 23.07
N PRO A 83 4.29 2.47 22.99
CA PRO A 83 5.04 3.72 22.87
C PRO A 83 5.87 3.96 24.14
N ASN A 84 7.11 4.39 23.98
CA ASN A 84 7.94 4.85 25.08
C ASN A 84 7.70 6.35 25.27
N LEU A 85 7.02 6.72 26.35
CA LEU A 85 6.59 8.10 26.60
C LEU A 85 7.32 8.69 27.79
N ASN A 86 7.83 9.90 27.62
CA ASN A 86 8.17 10.76 28.75
C ASN A 86 6.90 11.48 29.20
N GLU A 87 6.45 11.21 30.42
CA GLU A 87 5.16 11.72 30.93
C GLU A 87 5.11 13.26 30.92
N ALA A 88 6.15 13.93 31.43
CA ALA A 88 6.20 15.39 31.48
C ALA A 88 6.13 16.02 30.08
N PHE A 89 6.84 15.46 29.10
CA PHE A 89 6.78 15.92 27.71
C PHE A 89 5.40 15.67 27.08
N HIS A 90 4.79 14.52 27.35
CA HIS A 90 3.49 14.17 26.80
C HIS A 90 2.36 15.05 27.36
N GLU A 91 2.39 15.38 28.66
CA GLU A 91 1.44 16.34 29.24
C GLU A 91 1.64 17.75 28.66
N ALA A 92 2.90 18.20 28.50
CA ALA A 92 3.18 19.48 27.84
C ALA A 92 2.66 19.54 26.39
N LEU A 93 2.70 18.42 25.65
CA LEU A 93 2.11 18.33 24.31
C LEU A 93 0.58 18.46 24.34
N LYS A 94 -0.09 17.80 25.30
CA LYS A 94 -1.55 17.89 25.47
C LYS A 94 -2.02 19.30 25.84
N GLU A 95 -1.23 20.04 26.61
CA GLU A 95 -1.52 21.43 26.96
C GLU A 95 -1.33 22.38 25.77
N ALA A 96 -0.29 22.15 24.96
CA ALA A 96 0.08 23.05 23.88
C ALA A 96 -0.65 22.79 22.54
N TRP A 97 -1.14 21.56 22.31
CA TRP A 97 -1.72 21.15 21.02
C TRP A 97 -3.03 20.40 21.20
N SER A 98 -3.92 20.52 20.21
CA SER A 98 -5.15 19.73 20.21
C SER A 98 -4.84 18.23 19.98
N PRO A 99 -5.66 17.30 20.51
CA PRO A 99 -5.40 15.87 20.44
C PRO A 99 -5.26 15.30 19.03
N GLU A 100 -5.75 15.99 18.00
CA GLU A 100 -5.66 15.57 16.59
C GLU A 100 -4.28 15.84 15.97
N LYS A 101 -3.41 16.59 16.66
CA LYS A 101 -2.11 17.00 16.13
C LYS A 101 -0.97 16.03 16.47
N PHE A 102 -1.21 15.09 17.38
CA PHE A 102 -0.27 14.05 17.73
C PHE A 102 -1.02 12.74 17.94
N SER A 103 -0.30 11.62 17.85
CA SER A 103 -0.91 10.32 18.08
C SER A 103 0.12 9.35 18.64
N VAL A 104 -0.33 8.51 19.56
CA VAL A 104 0.41 7.35 20.06
C VAL A 104 -0.21 6.04 19.57
N ASP A 105 -1.20 6.12 18.67
CA ASP A 105 -1.89 4.97 18.08
C ASP A 105 -0.91 4.04 17.37
N GLY A 106 -1.09 2.73 17.58
CA GLY A 106 -0.21 1.72 17.03
C GLY A 106 -0.19 1.75 15.50
N ARG A 107 -1.37 1.85 14.86
CA ARG A 107 -1.48 1.87 13.40
C ARG A 107 -0.81 3.11 12.82
N GLN A 108 -1.02 4.29 13.40
CA GLN A 108 -0.33 5.51 12.96
C GLN A 108 1.19 5.37 13.06
N ARG A 109 1.69 4.85 14.19
CA ARG A 109 3.13 4.62 14.37
C ARG A 109 3.71 3.63 13.35
N LEU A 110 2.98 2.56 13.05
CA LEU A 110 3.38 1.57 12.07
C LEU A 110 3.51 2.18 10.67
N ILE A 111 2.49 2.91 10.20
CA ILE A 111 2.48 3.55 8.87
C ILE A 111 3.64 4.55 8.71
N HIS A 112 4.05 5.20 9.79
CA HIS A 112 5.15 6.17 9.78
C HIS A 112 6.51 5.56 10.14
N SER A 113 6.60 4.22 10.30
CA SER A 113 7.85 3.54 10.67
C SER A 113 8.69 3.07 9.48
N HIS A 114 8.15 3.16 8.26
CA HIS A 114 8.81 2.62 7.08
C HIS A 114 8.45 3.41 5.81
N GLY A 115 9.35 3.37 4.83
CA GLY A 115 9.13 3.79 3.45
C GLY A 115 8.54 2.66 2.59
N GLN A 116 9.03 2.55 1.35
CA GLN A 116 8.50 1.64 0.32
C GLN A 116 9.60 0.79 -0.33
N THR A 117 10.76 0.66 0.32
CA THR A 117 11.83 -0.22 -0.18
C THR A 117 11.44 -1.68 0.03
N THR A 118 11.54 -2.49 -1.03
CA THR A 118 10.90 -3.82 -1.08
C THR A 118 11.40 -4.78 -0.01
N ALA A 119 12.72 -5.02 0.06
CA ALA A 119 13.30 -6.04 0.95
C ALA A 119 13.41 -5.56 2.39
N ASP A 120 13.69 -4.28 2.60
CA ASP A 120 14.00 -3.75 3.92
C ASP A 120 12.79 -3.26 4.70
N GLU A 121 11.74 -2.85 4.00
CA GLU A 121 10.57 -2.21 4.59
C GLU A 121 9.32 -3.02 4.29
N VAL A 122 8.86 -3.07 3.05
CA VAL A 122 7.55 -3.64 2.70
C VAL A 122 7.44 -5.12 3.08
N TYR A 123 8.52 -5.89 2.98
CA TYR A 123 8.51 -7.32 3.33
C TYR A 123 8.44 -7.59 4.84
N LYS A 124 8.90 -6.67 5.68
CA LYS A 124 9.01 -6.87 7.15
C LYS A 124 7.75 -6.46 7.90
N VAL A 125 6.82 -5.81 7.20
CA VAL A 125 5.61 -5.21 7.77
C VAL A 125 4.44 -6.08 7.34
#